data_AF-A0A972TLK5-F1
#
_entry.id   AF-A0A972TLK5-F1
#
_cell.length_a   1.000
_cell.length_b   1.000
_cell.length_c   1.000
_cell.angle_alpha   90.00
_cell.angle_beta   90.00
_cell.angle_gamma   90.00
#
_symmetry.space_group_name_H-M   'P 1'
#
loop_
_entity.id
_entity.type
_entity.pdbx_description
1 polymer ?
#
loop_
_entity_poly.entity_id
_entity_poly.type
_entity_poly.pdbx_seq_one_letter_code
_entity_poly.pdbx_strand_id
1 'polypeptide(L)'
;MSKSKSIADTIRTYTKEVSATLAQLPIGSVQQIVETLEAALVNNKQVFLIGNGGSAATASHFACDLAKSTITPGRPRFKVIPLTDNMPLLSAWANDTAYENVFSE
;
A
#
# COMPACT_ATOMS: atom_id res chain seq x y z
N MET A 1 -1.17 28.43 -28.92
CA MET A 1 -0.32 28.40 -27.70
C MET A 1 -1.23 28.28 -26.49
N SER A 2 -1.23 27.12 -25.81
CA SER A 2 -2.08 26.89 -24.64
C SER A 2 -1.63 27.81 -23.50
N LYS A 3 -2.55 28.59 -22.91
CA LYS A 3 -2.25 29.37 -21.70
C LYS A 3 -1.94 28.39 -20.58
N SER A 4 -0.70 28.42 -20.08
CA SER A 4 -0.29 27.63 -18.92
C SER A 4 -1.23 27.93 -17.73
N LYS A 5 -1.77 26.89 -17.09
CA LYS A 5 -2.60 27.04 -15.87
C LYS A 5 -1.78 27.72 -14.78
N SER A 6 -2.38 28.65 -14.04
CA SER A 6 -1.71 29.23 -12.87
C SER A 6 -1.51 28.16 -11.79
N ILE A 7 -0.49 28.31 -10.94
CA ILE A 7 -0.23 27.40 -9.81
C ILE A 7 -1.48 27.30 -8.92
N ALA A 8 -2.16 28.43 -8.68
CA ALA A 8 -3.39 28.46 -7.89
C ALA A 8 -4.52 27.62 -8.51
N ASP A 9 -4.64 27.62 -9.84
CA ASP A 9 -5.64 26.79 -10.53
C ASP A 9 -5.28 25.31 -10.49
N THR A 10 -3.99 24.96 -10.57
CA THR A 10 -3.51 23.59 -10.39
C THR A 10 -3.84 23.07 -9.00
N ILE A 11 -3.56 23.85 -7.94
CA ILE A 11 -3.89 23.49 -6.56
C ILE A 11 -5.39 23.27 -6.40
N ARG A 12 -6.23 24.22 -6.87
CA ARG A 12 -7.69 24.08 -6.82
C ARG A 12 -8.20 22.85 -7.57
N THR A 13 -7.62 22.56 -8.74
CA THR A 13 -7.98 21.38 -9.53
C THR A 13 -7.65 20.11 -8.76
N TYR A 14 -6.40 19.97 -8.29
CA TYR A 14 -5.94 18.80 -7.56
C TYR A 14 -6.75 18.53 -6.29
N THR A 15 -6.96 19.56 -5.46
CA THR A 15 -7.75 19.40 -4.22
C THR A 15 -9.18 18.97 -4.52
N LYS A 16 -9.81 19.54 -5.56
CA LYS A 16 -11.15 19.14 -5.98
C LYS A 16 -11.20 17.68 -6.43
N GLU A 17 -10.22 17.25 -7.22
CA GLU A 17 -10.13 15.87 -7.72
C GLU A 17 -9.91 14.86 -6.58
N VAL A 18 -9.03 15.17 -5.63
CA VAL A 18 -8.82 14.35 -4.43
C VAL A 18 -10.12 14.23 -3.63
N SER A 19 -10.80 15.34 -3.33
CA SER A 19 -12.06 15.31 -2.59
C SER A 19 -13.14 14.51 -3.31
N ALA A 20 -13.27 14.68 -4.63
CA ALA A 20 -14.22 13.92 -5.44
C ALA A 20 -13.91 12.42 -5.47
N THR A 21 -12.63 12.06 -5.49
CA THR A 21 -12.16 10.66 -5.45
C THR A 21 -12.46 10.03 -4.09
N LEU A 22 -12.15 10.73 -2.99
CA LEU A 22 -12.45 10.27 -1.64
C LEU A 22 -13.95 10.07 -1.41
N ALA A 23 -14.79 10.95 -1.96
CA ALA A 23 -16.25 10.83 -1.87
C ALA A 23 -16.81 9.59 -2.60
N GLN A 24 -16.05 9.01 -3.54
CA GLN A 24 -16.44 7.81 -4.30
C GLN A 24 -15.82 6.53 -3.75
N LEU A 25 -15.12 6.58 -2.61
CA LEU A 25 -14.52 5.39 -2.03
C LEU A 25 -15.60 4.32 -1.76
N PRO A 26 -15.43 3.09 -2.28
CA PRO A 26 -16.36 2.01 -2.04
C PRO A 26 -16.20 1.52 -0.60
N ILE A 27 -16.98 2.08 0.31
CA ILE A 27 -16.91 1.79 1.76
C ILE A 27 -16.99 0.29 2.04
N GLY A 28 -17.81 -0.46 1.29
CA GLY A 28 -17.90 -1.91 1.42
C GLY A 28 -16.58 -2.63 1.13
N SER A 29 -15.82 -2.21 0.11
CA SER A 29 -14.50 -2.79 -0.19
C SER A 29 -13.47 -2.44 0.89
N VAL A 30 -13.51 -1.21 1.41
CA VAL A 30 -12.64 -0.79 2.52
C VAL A 30 -12.92 -1.63 3.76
N GLN A 31 -14.19 -1.83 4.10
CA GLN A 31 -14.60 -2.70 5.21
C GLN A 31 -14.08 -4.12 5.03
N GLN A 32 -14.25 -4.71 3.85
CA GLN A 32 -13.76 -6.07 3.55
C GLN A 32 -12.24 -6.19 3.74
N ILE A 33 -11.47 -5.17 3.35
CA ILE A 33 -10.02 -5.13 3.56
C ILE A 33 -9.70 -5.13 5.07
N VAL A 34 -10.38 -4.28 5.84
CA VAL A 34 -10.17 -4.20 7.31
C VAL A 34 -10.51 -5.53 7.98
N GLU A 35 -11.66 -6.11 7.67
CA GLU A 35 -12.10 -7.40 8.22
C GLU A 35 -11.11 -8.53 7.87
N THR A 36 -10.59 -8.54 6.64
CA THR A 36 -9.58 -9.51 6.21
C THR A 36 -8.28 -9.38 7.01
N LEU A 37 -7.82 -8.14 7.25
CA LEU A 37 -6.64 -7.87 8.06
C LEU A 37 -6.85 -8.25 9.53
N GLU A 38 -8.00 -7.92 10.12
CA GLU A 38 -8.33 -8.31 11.49
C GLU A 38 -8.40 -9.84 11.63
N ALA A 39 -9.00 -10.53 10.66
CA ALA A 39 -9.02 -11.98 10.63
C ALA A 39 -7.59 -12.56 10.56
N ALA A 40 -6.71 -11.99 9.73
CA ALA A 40 -5.32 -12.40 9.67
C ALA A 40 -4.61 -12.20 11.02
N LEU A 41 -4.84 -11.07 11.69
CA LEU A 41 -4.28 -10.75 13.00
C LEU A 41 -4.72 -11.76 14.08
N VAL A 42 -6.02 -11.99 14.22
CA VAL A 42 -6.59 -12.89 15.24
C VAL A 42 -6.16 -14.33 14.99
N ASN A 43 -6.06 -14.75 13.73
CA ASN A 43 -5.60 -16.09 13.35
C ASN A 43 -4.08 -16.22 13.24
N ASN A 44 -3.31 -15.24 13.73
CA ASN A 44 -1.85 -15.24 13.77
C ASN A 44 -1.18 -15.49 12.40
N LYS A 45 -1.83 -15.01 11.32
CA LYS A 45 -1.36 -15.11 9.94
C LYS A 45 -0.37 -14.00 9.62
N GLN A 46 0.38 -14.21 8.53
CA GLN A 46 1.30 -13.23 7.99
C GLN A 46 0.65 -12.49 6.81
N VAL A 47 0.81 -11.17 6.79
CA VAL A 47 0.39 -10.29 5.71
C VAL A 47 1.61 -9.96 4.86
N PHE A 48 1.50 -10.22 3.55
CA PHE A 48 2.51 -9.81 2.58
C PHE A 48 1.98 -8.65 1.75
N LEU A 49 2.81 -7.63 1.56
CA LEU A 49 2.46 -6.44 0.78
C LEU A 49 3.41 -6.33 -0.41
N ILE A 50 2.85 -6.00 -1.58
CA ILE A 50 3.59 -5.91 -2.84
C ILE A 50 3.15 -4.66 -3.61
N GLY A 51 4.00 -4.20 -4.51
CA GLY A 51 3.70 -3.05 -5.37
C GLY A 51 4.92 -2.65 -6.18
N ASN A 52 4.68 -1.88 -7.24
CA ASN A 52 5.74 -1.36 -8.13
C ASN A 52 5.82 0.16 -8.04
N GLY A 53 7.01 0.73 -8.19
CA GLY A 53 7.24 2.18 -8.18
C GLY A 53 6.69 2.85 -6.92
N GLY A 54 5.83 3.86 -7.06
CA GLY A 54 5.21 4.54 -5.92
C GLY A 54 4.39 3.61 -5.01
N SER A 55 3.74 2.59 -5.59
CA SER A 55 2.99 1.59 -4.81
C SER A 55 3.91 0.68 -3.99
N ALA A 56 5.17 0.48 -4.42
CA ALA A 56 6.16 -0.22 -3.62
C ALA A 56 6.45 0.55 -2.32
N ALA A 57 6.68 1.86 -2.44
CA ALA A 57 6.86 2.72 -1.27
C ALA A 57 5.61 2.74 -0.36
N THR A 58 4.41 2.73 -0.95
CA THR A 58 3.16 2.59 -0.19
C THR A 58 3.06 1.25 0.53
N ALA A 59 3.48 0.14 -0.09
CA ALA A 59 3.49 -1.18 0.54
C ALA A 59 4.42 -1.21 1.77
N SER A 60 5.64 -0.67 1.65
CA SER A 60 6.59 -0.54 2.77
C SER A 60 6.06 0.36 3.88
N HIS A 61 5.47 1.51 3.52
CA HIS A 61 4.87 2.42 4.51
C HIS A 61 3.68 1.78 5.21
N PHE A 62 2.83 1.06 4.48
CA PHE A 62 1.68 0.38 5.07
C PHE A 62 2.11 -0.76 6.01
N ALA A 63 3.20 -1.47 5.70
CA ALA A 63 3.81 -2.41 6.63
C ALA A 63 4.24 -1.73 7.93
N CYS A 64 4.86 -0.55 7.85
CA CYS A 64 5.22 0.26 9.03
C CYS A 64 3.98 0.62 9.85
N ASP A 65 2.92 1.11 9.21
CA ASP A 65 1.67 1.49 9.88
C ASP A 65 1.01 0.29 10.57
N LEU A 66 0.91 -0.86 9.91
CA LEU A 66 0.37 -2.09 10.50
C LEU A 66 1.24 -2.61 11.66
N ALA A 67 2.56 -2.51 11.55
CA ALA A 67 3.46 -3.02 12.59
C ALA A 67 3.51 -2.11 13.83
N LYS A 68 3.37 -0.80 13.65
CA LYS A 68 3.57 0.21 14.70
C LYS A 68 2.27 0.88 15.15
N SER A 69 1.49 1.39 14.20
CA SER A 69 0.38 2.32 14.47
C SER A 69 -0.88 1.61 14.99
N THR A 70 -0.99 0.29 14.85
CA THR A 70 -2.13 -0.48 15.34
C THR A 70 -1.88 -1.18 16.69
N ILE A 71 -0.72 -0.94 17.34
CA ILE A 71 -0.39 -1.60 18.62
C ILE A 71 -1.39 -1.18 19.70
N THR A 72 -2.05 -2.17 20.31
CA THR A 72 -2.93 -1.99 21.46
C THR A 72 -2.48 -2.91 22.61
N PRO A 73 -2.35 -2.43 23.85
CA PRO A 73 -1.99 -3.28 24.99
C PRO A 73 -2.92 -4.48 25.13
N GLY A 74 -2.36 -5.67 25.36
CA GLY A 74 -3.13 -6.90 25.51
C GLY A 74 -3.71 -7.49 24.21
N ARG A 75 -3.45 -6.90 23.05
CA ARG A 75 -3.84 -7.44 21.73
C ARG A 75 -2.64 -7.99 20.95
N PRO A 76 -2.87 -8.98 20.07
CA PRO A 76 -1.84 -9.45 19.14
C PRO A 76 -1.33 -8.31 18.24
N ARG A 77 -0.13 -8.51 17.65
CA ARG A 77 0.49 -7.58 16.70
C ARG A 77 0.47 -8.16 15.30
N PHE A 78 0.38 -7.32 14.28
CA PHE A 78 0.49 -7.76 12.90
C PHE A 78 1.87 -8.35 12.62
N LYS A 79 1.87 -9.50 11.93
CA LYS A 79 3.05 -10.02 11.23
C LYS A 79 2.94 -9.56 9.79
N VAL A 80 3.72 -8.56 9.41
CA VAL A 80 3.64 -7.96 8.07
C VAL A 80 5.03 -7.86 7.47
N ILE A 81 5.15 -8.25 6.20
CA ILE A 81 6.39 -8.10 5.41
C ILE A 81 6.04 -7.48 4.05
N PRO A 82 6.62 -6.31 3.71
CA PRO A 82 6.62 -5.84 2.33
C PRO A 82 7.69 -6.60 1.53
N LEU A 83 7.31 -7.29 0.45
CA LEU A 83 8.27 -8.02 -0.39
C LEU A 83 9.12 -7.09 -1.26
N THR A 84 8.77 -5.81 -1.29
CA THR A 84 9.44 -4.76 -2.06
C THR A 84 10.75 -4.29 -1.44
N ASP A 85 11.01 -4.60 -0.17
CA ASP A 85 12.13 -4.01 0.58
C ASP A 85 13.44 -4.81 0.43
N ASN A 86 13.36 -6.08 0.03
CA ASN A 86 14.53 -6.93 -0.18
C ASN A 86 15.08 -6.78 -1.60
N MET A 87 15.73 -5.65 -1.86
CA MET A 87 16.27 -5.32 -3.18
C MET A 87 17.19 -6.40 -3.77
N PRO A 88 18.14 -7.00 -3.04
CA PRO A 88 18.96 -8.09 -3.59
C PRO A 88 18.13 -9.25 -4.13
N LEU A 89 17.11 -9.70 -3.39
CA LEU A 89 16.24 -10.79 -3.79
C LEU A 89 15.36 -10.41 -4.98
N LEU A 90 14.78 -9.21 -4.94
CA LEU A 90 13.95 -8.67 -6.02
C LEU A 90 14.75 -8.58 -7.32
N SER A 91 15.98 -8.04 -7.28
CA SER A 91 16.82 -7.93 -8.48
C SER A 91 17.33 -9.28 -8.99
N ALA A 92 17.60 -10.23 -8.10
CA ALA A 92 18.02 -11.57 -8.49
C ALA A 92 16.91 -12.30 -9.27
N TRP A 93 15.68 -12.30 -8.74
CA TRP A 93 14.54 -12.90 -9.44
C TRP A 93 14.23 -12.21 -10.77
N ALA A 94 14.29 -10.88 -10.80
CA ALA A 94 14.07 -10.12 -12.02
C ALA A 94 15.10 -10.41 -13.11
N ASN A 95 16.38 -10.58 -12.73
CA ASN A 95 17.49 -10.83 -13.65
C ASN A 95 17.57 -12.29 -14.10
N ASP A 96 17.47 -13.21 -13.14
CA ASP A 96 17.75 -14.63 -13.37
C ASP A 96 16.52 -15.37 -13.93
N THR A 97 15.33 -14.78 -13.78
CA THR A 97 14.08 -15.34 -14.33
C THR A 97 13.32 -14.31 -15.17
N ALA A 98 12.45 -13.52 -14.55
CA ALA A 98 11.66 -12.46 -15.16
C ALA A 98 11.12 -11.54 -14.07
N TYR A 99 10.86 -10.27 -14.38
CA TYR A 99 10.33 -9.31 -13.39
C TYR A 99 8.95 -9.71 -12.87
N GLU A 100 8.17 -10.44 -13.67
CA GLU A 100 6.84 -10.94 -13.29
C GLU A 100 6.88 -11.91 -12.10
N ASN A 101 8.04 -12.52 -11.83
CA ASN A 101 8.22 -13.54 -10.78
C ASN A 101 8.66 -12.98 -9.44
N VAL A 102 9.00 -11.68 -9.34
CA VAL A 102 9.66 -11.09 -8.16
C VAL A 102 8.85 -11.14 -6.86
N PHE A 103 7.55 -11.44 -6.94
CA PHE A 103 6.65 -11.53 -5.79
C PHE A 103 5.97 -12.90 -5.63
N SER A 104 6.16 -13.83 -6.58
CA SER A 104 5.51 -15.14 -6.56
C SER A 104 6.39 -16.25 -5.97
N GLU A 105 7.71 -16.05 -6.00
CA GLU A 105 8.74 -16.98 -5.49
C GLU A 105 9.27 -16.55 -4.12
#